data_AF-A0A1Q6RL86-F1
#
_entry.id   AF-A0A1Q6RL86-F1
#
_cell.length_a   1.000
_cell.length_b   1.000
_cell.length_c   1.000
_cell.angle_alpha   90.00
_cell.angle_beta   90.00
_cell.angle_gamma   90.00
#
_symmetry.space_group_name_H-M   'P 1'
#
loop_
_entity.id
_entity.type
_entity.pdbx_description
1 polymer ?
#
loop_
_entity_poly.entity_id
_entity_poly.type
_entity_poly.pdbx_seq_one_letter_code
_entity_poly.pdbx_strand_id
1 'polypeptide(L)' 'MDDKKNTQKQNPVFMREVRCPVHNLLIGRYDARDGLINATFYCPKCGREYTFTIKREQNFATYRKKS' A
#
# COMPACT_ATOMS: atom_id res chain seq x y z
N MET A 1 21.40 1.69 25.83
CA MET A 1 19.99 1.27 25.65
C MET A 1 19.51 2.11 24.49
N ASP A 2 19.84 1.63 23.30
CA ASP A 2 19.81 2.44 22.10
C ASP A 2 18.53 2.07 21.37
N ASP A 3 17.46 2.79 21.72
CA ASP A 3 16.18 2.79 21.02
C ASP A 3 16.40 3.26 19.59
N LYS A 4 16.84 2.32 18.75
CA LYS A 4 16.96 2.47 17.30
C LYS A 4 15.53 2.50 16.75
N LYS A 5 14.86 3.62 16.96
CA LYS A 5 13.57 3.99 16.40
C LYS A 5 13.75 3.99 14.89
N ASN A 6 13.51 2.81 14.29
CA ASN A 6 13.43 2.57 12.86
C ASN A 6 12.24 3.38 12.33
N THR A 7 12.45 4.69 12.24
CA THR A 7 11.56 5.59 11.54
C THR A 7 11.79 5.26 10.07
N GLN A 8 11.12 4.20 9.59
CA GLN A 8 10.93 4.00 8.16
C GLN A 8 10.29 5.28 7.66
N LYS A 9 11.11 6.19 7.13
CA LYS A 9 10.67 7.35 6.38
C LYS A 9 9.61 6.83 5.41
N GLN A 10 8.36 7.18 5.68
CA GLN A 10 7.24 6.93 4.79
C GLN A 10 7.47 7.86 3.61
N ASN A 11 8.31 7.41 2.68
CA ASN A 11 8.68 8.17 1.51
C ASN A 11 7.41 8.24 0.64
N PRO A 12 6.90 9.44 0.31
CA PRO A 12 5.61 9.60 -0.36
C PRO A 12 5.55 8.94 -1.74
N VAL A 13 6.71 8.58 -2.30
CA VAL A 13 6.89 7.88 -3.58
C VAL A 13 6.24 6.48 -3.59
N PHE A 14 6.07 5.84 -2.43
CA PHE A 14 5.59 4.45 -2.35
C PHE A 14 4.12 4.33 -1.96
N MET A 15 3.47 5.45 -1.62
CA MET A 15 2.04 5.45 -1.34
C MET A 15 1.25 5.40 -2.64
N ARG A 16 0.37 4.41 -2.75
CA ARG A 16 -0.55 4.26 -3.88
C ARG A 16 -1.95 4.53 -3.43
N GLU A 17 -2.66 5.27 -4.28
CA GLU A 17 -4.06 5.57 -4.11
C GLU A 17 -4.91 4.40 -4.62
N VAL A 18 -5.82 3.92 -3.78
CA VAL A 18 -6.82 2.94 -4.18
C VAL A 18 -8.09 3.68 -4.51
N ARG A 19 -8.56 3.48 -5.74
CA ARG A 19 -9.81 4.06 -6.21
C ARG A 19 -10.85 2.95 -6.38
N CYS A 20 -12.09 3.31 -6.12
CA CYS A 20 -13.22 2.43 -6.37
C CYS A 20 -13.30 2.14 -7.88
N PRO A 21 -13.41 0.87 -8.30
CA PRO A 21 -13.47 0.51 -9.72
C PRO A 21 -14.76 0.97 -10.42
N VAL A 22 -15.80 1.33 -9.66
CA VAL A 22 -17.11 1.75 -10.19
C VAL A 22 -17.21 3.26 -10.31
N HIS A 23 -16.83 3.99 -9.24
CA HIS A 23 -17.03 5.44 -9.15
C HIS A 23 -15.73 6.25 -9.32
N ASN A 24 -14.58 5.57 -9.45
CA ASN A 24 -13.24 6.15 -9.43
C ASN A 24 -12.94 7.05 -8.21
N LEU A 25 -13.73 6.90 -7.14
CA LEU A 25 -13.59 7.62 -5.88
C LEU A 25 -12.40 7.08 -5.09
N LEU A 26 -11.59 7.94 -4.48
CA LEU A 26 -10.53 7.53 -3.58
C LEU A 26 -11.12 6.85 -2.34
N ILE A 27 -10.82 5.55 -2.17
CA ILE A 27 -11.32 4.73 -1.05
C ILE A 27 -10.23 4.40 -0.02
N GLY A 28 -8.96 4.60 -0.37
CA GLY A 28 -7.87 4.47 0.57
C GLY A 28 -6.50 4.64 -0.07
N ARG A 29 -5.46 4.44 0.75
CA ARG A 29 -4.05 4.48 0.33
C ARG A 29 -3.32 3.30 0.93
N TYR A 30 -2.33 2.78 0.23
CA TYR A 30 -1.48 1.69 0.73
C TYR A 30 0.00 1.95 0.44
N ASP A 31 0.87 1.38 1.26
CA ASP A 31 2.32 1.40 1.01
C ASP A 31 2.71 0.19 0.15
N ALA A 32 3.30 0.45 -1.02
CA ALA A 32 3.68 -0.60 -1.97
C ALA A 32 4.88 -1.46 -1.52
N ARG A 33 5.55 -1.13 -0.42
CA ARG A 33 6.74 -1.84 0.08
C ARG A 33 6.41 -2.98 1.04
N ASP A 34 5.25 -2.90 1.69
CA ASP A 34 4.89 -3.72 2.86
C ASP A 34 4.80 -5.22 2.53
N GLY A 35 4.67 -5.58 1.25
CA GLY A 35 4.66 -6.96 0.80
C GLY A 35 3.35 -7.31 0.11
N LEU A 36 3.09 -8.61 -0.12
CA LEU A 36 1.78 -9.08 -0.57
C LEU A 36 0.77 -8.79 0.55
N ILE A 37 0.01 -7.71 0.42
CA ILE A 37 -1.05 -7.37 1.38
C ILE A 37 -2.40 -7.59 0.73
N ASN A 38 -3.31 -8.23 1.47
CA ASN A 38 -4.73 -8.21 1.15
C ASN A 38 -5.32 -6.99 1.87
N ALA A 39 -5.56 -5.92 1.11
CA ALA A 39 -6.13 -4.70 1.65
C ALA A 39 -7.60 -4.61 1.23
N THR A 40 -8.49 -4.56 2.22
CA THR A 40 -9.93 -4.40 2.00
C THR A 40 -10.29 -2.94 2.20
N PHE A 41 -10.93 -2.34 1.19
CA PHE A 41 -11.40 -0.96 1.22
C PHE A 41 -12.91 -0.92 1.01
N TYR A 42 -13.60 -0.21 1.90
CA TYR A 42 -15.03 0.02 1.79
C TYR A 42 -15.31 1.24 0.91
N CYS A 43 -16.19 1.11 -0.08
CA CYS A 43 -16.65 2.25 -0.86
C CYS A 43 -18.00 2.75 -0.34
N PRO A 44 -18.10 3.98 0.21
CA PRO A 44 -19.35 4.52 0.74
C PRO A 44 -20.41 4.77 -0.34
N LYS A 45 -20.00 4.93 -1.61
CA LYS A 45 -20.95 5.05 -2.73
C LYS A 45 -21.47 3.72 -3.25
N CYS A 46 -20.65 2.66 -3.22
CA CYS A 46 -21.11 1.33 -3.64
C CYS A 46 -21.82 0.58 -2.52
N GLY A 47 -21.59 0.94 -1.26
CA GLY A 47 -22.08 0.17 -0.12
C GLY A 47 -21.45 -1.22 -0.02
N ARG A 48 -20.25 -1.42 -0.58
CA ARG A 48 -19.58 -2.72 -0.61
C ARG A 48 -18.08 -2.61 -0.39
N GLU A 49 -17.51 -3.70 0.09
CA GLU A 49 -16.08 -3.87 0.32
C GLU A 49 -15.39 -4.39 -0.94
N TYR A 50 -14.18 -3.89 -1.16
CA TYR A 50 -13.31 -4.30 -2.25
C TYR A 50 -11.99 -4.78 -1.67
N THR A 51 -11.70 -6.06 -1.84
CA THR A 51 -10.41 -6.62 -1.46
C THR A 51 -9.46 -6.57 -2.64
N PHE A 52 -8.34 -5.90 -2.46
CA PHE A 52 -7.27 -5.83 -3.45
C PHE A 52 -6.08 -6.64 -2.94
N THR A 53 -5.69 -7.63 -3.73
CA THR A 53 -4.43 -8.34 -3.53
C THR A 53 -3.31 -7.53 -4.15
N ILE A 54 -2.68 -6.71 -3.32
CA ILE A 54 -1.60 -5.85 -3.73
C ILE A 54 -0.33 -6.68 -3.63
N LYS A 55 0.20 -7.09 -4.78
CA LYS A 55 1.52 -7.71 -4.84
C LYS A 55 2.56 -6.64 -4.54
N ARG A 56 3.59 -7.03 -3.78
CA ARG A 56 4.81 -6.22 -3.64
C ARG A 56 5.30 -5.83 -5.02
N GLU A 57 5.56 -4.56 -5.24
CA GLU A 57 6.10 -4.14 -6.53
C GLU A 57 7.52 -4.71 -6.72
N GLN A 58 7.69 -5.46 -7.81
CA GLN A 58 8.95 -6.12 -8.16
C GLN A 58 10.11 -5.14 -8.36
N ASN A 59 9.82 -3.88 -8.72
CA ASN A 59 10.81 -2.82 -8.85
C ASN A 59 11.54 -2.50 -7.52
N PHE A 60 10.96 -2.87 -6.37
CA PHE A 60 11.60 -2.77 -5.05
C PHE A 60 12.22 -4.07 -4.57
N ALA A 61 11.94 -5.21 -5.20
CA ALA A 61 12.54 -6.49 -4.86
C ALA A 61 14.05 -6.53 -5.19
N THR A 62 14.49 -5.71 -6.15
CA THR A 62 15.90 -5.57 -6.54
C THR A 62 16.71 -4.73 -5.55
N TYR A 63 16.09 -3.80 -4.81
CA TYR A 63 16.77 -2.95 -3.83
C TYR A 63 17.28 -3.71 -2.59
N ARG A 64 16.69 -4.88 -2.27
CA ARG A 64 17.12 -5.71 -1.13
C ARG A 64 18.35 -6.59 -1.42
N LYS A 65 18.76 -6.74 -2.69
CA LYS A 65 19.89 -7.61 -3.09
C LYS A 65 21.26 -6.90 -3.11
N LYS A 66 21.36 -5.67 -2.60
CA LYS A 66 22.58 -4.84 -2.65
C LYS A 66 23.08 -4.39 -1.26
N SER A 67 22.81 -5.18 -0.22
CA SER A 67 23.43 -5.03 1.11
C SER A 67 24.34 -6.20 1.40
#